data_AF-A0A845X1F9-F1
#
_entry.id   AF-A0A845X1F9-F1
#
_cell.length_a   1.000
_cell.length_b   1.000
_cell.length_c   1.000
_cell.angle_alpha   90.00
_cell.angle_beta   90.00
_cell.angle_gamma   90.00
#
_symmetry.space_group_name_H-M   'P 1'
#
loop_
_entity.id
_entity.type
_entity.pdbx_description
1 polymer ?
#
loop_
_entity_poly.entity_id
_entity_poly.type
_entity_poly.pdbx_seq_one_letter_code
_entity_poly.pdbx_strand_id
1 'polypeptide(L)'
;MRYFCQAVSVQLQAAVLIKARQFADQVTPTVGTPGRGYLDSHQPNLAKIHQDHFVSKVGEEAVKTVFERLSQQVKGPDYKIYSRNQKSWLADLQVEGVDLAVKTQRIESAYRFGLSWVFQAGSERCDPILSQPEAWVCFVMFDQTQSCCTVYPPYQIKELQFDAPRLAHLRNSKRVVYAERLPIVGLPINPTS
;
A
#
# COMPACT_ATOMS: atom_id res chain seq x y z
N MET A 1 -0.70 -0.17 17.44
CA MET A 1 -1.22 0.30 16.13
C MET A 1 -2.71 0.04 15.89
N ARG A 2 -3.43 -0.81 16.65
CA ARG A 2 -4.87 -1.08 16.40
C ARG A 2 -5.80 0.00 16.98
N TYR A 3 -5.88 1.17 16.31
CA TYR A 3 -6.75 2.28 16.73
C TYR A 3 -8.18 2.20 16.19
N PHE A 4 -8.43 1.30 15.22
CA PHE A 4 -9.75 1.04 14.67
C PHE A 4 -9.83 -0.43 14.21
N CYS A 5 -11.03 -1.00 14.24
CA CYS A 5 -11.27 -2.43 13.99
C CYS A 5 -12.19 -2.72 12.80
N GLN A 6 -12.79 -1.68 12.20
CA GLN A 6 -13.64 -1.78 11.03
C GLN A 6 -13.09 -0.91 9.91
N ALA A 7 -13.37 -1.24 8.66
CA ALA A 7 -12.92 -0.42 7.56
C ALA A 7 -13.55 0.98 7.61
N VAL A 8 -12.74 2.01 7.32
CA VAL A 8 -13.14 3.42 7.36
C VAL A 8 -13.11 3.99 5.96
N SER A 9 -14.21 4.58 5.53
CA SER A 9 -14.28 5.29 4.25
C SER A 9 -13.81 6.74 4.40
N VAL A 10 -12.98 7.19 3.47
CA VAL A 10 -12.43 8.54 3.44
C VAL A 10 -12.58 9.12 2.03
N GLN A 11 -13.29 10.24 1.96
CA GLN A 11 -13.29 11.08 0.77
C GLN A 11 -11.97 11.85 0.69
N LEU A 12 -11.27 11.75 -0.44
CA LEU A 12 -10.03 12.47 -0.66
C LEU A 12 -10.30 13.85 -1.25
N GLN A 13 -9.52 14.83 -0.80
CA GLN A 13 -9.54 16.17 -1.36
C GLN A 13 -8.85 16.18 -2.73
N ALA A 14 -9.32 17.01 -3.65
CA ALA A 14 -8.72 17.15 -4.98
C ALA A 14 -7.22 17.49 -4.93
N ALA A 15 -6.79 18.31 -3.95
CA ALA A 15 -5.39 18.67 -3.77
C ALA A 15 -4.49 17.45 -3.49
N VAL A 16 -4.98 16.45 -2.76
CA VAL A 16 -4.25 15.20 -2.49
C VAL A 16 -4.05 14.41 -3.77
N LEU A 17 -5.10 14.30 -4.60
CA LEU A 17 -5.03 13.58 -5.88
C LEU A 17 -4.08 14.28 -6.86
N ILE A 18 -4.09 15.62 -6.91
CA ILE A 18 -3.18 16.40 -7.74
C ILE A 18 -1.73 16.16 -7.30
N LYS A 19 -1.45 16.24 -6.00
CA LYS A 19 -0.12 16.01 -5.43
C LYS A 19 0.39 14.58 -5.71
N ALA A 20 -0.45 13.57 -5.52
CA ALA A 20 -0.10 12.17 -5.83
C ALA A 20 0.18 11.98 -7.33
N ARG A 21 -0.56 12.66 -8.21
CA ARG A 21 -0.34 12.61 -9.66
C ARG A 21 0.98 13.27 -10.06
N GLN A 22 1.26 14.45 -9.52
CA GLN A 22 2.53 15.16 -9.74
C GLN A 22 3.73 14.30 -9.34
N PHE A 23 3.62 13.59 -8.21
CA PHE A 23 4.66 12.63 -7.81
C PHE A 23 4.84 11.51 -8.85
N ALA A 24 3.75 10.89 -9.29
CA ALA A 24 3.77 9.85 -10.29
C ALA A 24 4.39 10.33 -11.62
N ASP A 25 4.06 11.55 -12.06
CA ASP A 25 4.63 12.19 -13.25
C ASP A 25 6.15 12.35 -13.14
N GLN A 26 6.64 12.74 -11.97
CA GLN A 26 8.06 13.00 -11.75
C GLN A 26 8.88 11.71 -11.52
N VAL A 27 8.31 10.68 -10.89
CA VAL A 27 9.03 9.44 -10.57
C VAL A 27 9.06 8.45 -11.73
N THR A 28 8.02 8.41 -12.58
CA THR A 28 7.93 7.44 -13.68
C THR A 28 9.10 7.50 -14.69
N PRO A 29 9.65 8.68 -15.03
CA PRO A 29 10.83 8.77 -15.90
C PRO A 29 12.13 8.25 -15.26
N THR A 30 12.21 8.17 -13.92
CA THR A 30 13.44 7.86 -13.20
C THR A 30 13.61 6.37 -12.88
N VAL A 31 12.54 5.58 -13.06
CA VAL A 31 12.49 4.19 -12.61
C VAL A 31 12.96 3.19 -13.67
N GLY A 32 13.59 2.11 -13.19
CA GLY A 32 14.11 1.03 -14.03
C GLY A 32 15.23 1.51 -14.95
N THR A 33 15.15 1.18 -16.24
CA THR A 33 15.96 1.88 -17.26
C THR A 33 15.12 3.06 -17.76
N PRO A 34 15.59 4.32 -17.63
CA PRO A 34 14.81 5.49 -18.04
C PRO A 34 14.21 5.33 -19.45
N GLY A 35 12.90 5.50 -19.56
CA GLY A 35 12.15 5.31 -20.81
C GLY A 35 11.84 3.85 -21.20
N ARG A 36 12.25 2.85 -20.40
CA ARG A 36 12.04 1.41 -20.68
C ARG A 36 11.38 0.63 -19.53
N GLY A 37 11.07 1.27 -18.41
CA GLY A 37 10.35 0.66 -17.28
C GLY A 37 11.19 -0.32 -16.46
N TYR A 38 10.51 -1.14 -15.65
CA TYR A 38 11.14 -2.10 -14.74
C TYR A 38 11.52 -3.40 -15.47
N LEU A 39 12.78 -3.52 -15.87
CA LEU A 39 13.30 -4.73 -16.50
C LEU A 39 13.34 -5.94 -15.54
N ASP A 40 13.60 -5.69 -14.26
CA ASP A 40 13.66 -6.66 -13.15
C ASP A 40 12.30 -7.30 -12.82
N SER A 41 11.21 -6.73 -13.30
CA SER A 41 9.86 -7.28 -13.08
C SER A 41 9.06 -7.42 -14.38
N HIS A 42 9.77 -7.40 -15.53
CA HIS A 42 9.20 -7.50 -16.86
C HIS A 42 8.00 -6.56 -17.09
N GLN A 43 8.10 -5.35 -16.54
CA GLN A 43 7.04 -4.35 -16.59
C GLN A 43 7.52 -3.13 -17.40
N PRO A 44 7.49 -3.19 -18.75
CA PRO A 44 7.93 -2.09 -19.61
C PRO A 44 6.87 -0.99 -19.76
N ASN A 45 5.62 -1.26 -19.37
CA ASN A 45 4.51 -0.33 -19.56
C ASN A 45 4.58 0.83 -18.53
N LEU A 46 5.14 1.96 -18.98
CA LEU A 46 5.30 3.19 -18.18
C LEU A 46 3.97 3.76 -17.68
N ALA A 47 2.88 3.65 -18.44
CA ALA A 47 1.57 4.12 -18.00
C ALA A 47 1.06 3.32 -16.80
N LYS A 48 1.29 2.00 -16.79
CA LYS A 48 0.99 1.18 -15.60
C LYS A 48 1.90 1.54 -14.42
N ILE A 49 3.20 1.76 -14.65
CA ILE A 49 4.12 2.15 -13.57
C ILE A 49 3.70 3.48 -12.94
N HIS A 50 3.37 4.47 -13.78
CA HIS A 50 2.82 5.74 -13.35
C HIS A 50 1.58 5.55 -12.49
N GLN A 51 0.61 4.78 -12.99
CA GLN A 51 -0.61 4.50 -12.26
C GLN A 51 -0.35 3.80 -10.93
N ASP A 52 0.60 2.85 -10.86
CA ASP A 52 0.96 2.16 -9.63
C ASP A 52 1.53 3.16 -8.59
N HIS A 53 2.41 4.08 -8.99
CA HIS A 53 2.94 5.13 -8.10
C HIS A 53 1.87 6.10 -7.62
N PHE A 54 1.00 6.54 -8.53
CA PHE A 54 -0.14 7.40 -8.20
C PHE A 54 -1.04 6.73 -7.15
N VAL A 55 -1.44 5.49 -7.39
CA VAL A 55 -2.33 4.73 -6.49
C VAL A 55 -1.67 4.43 -5.14
N SER A 56 -0.35 4.22 -5.11
CA SER A 56 0.41 4.07 -3.86
C SER A 56 0.23 5.31 -2.98
N LYS A 57 0.58 6.50 -3.51
CA LYS A 57 0.51 7.76 -2.74
C LYS A 57 -0.91 8.11 -2.31
N VAL A 58 -1.90 7.82 -3.15
CA VAL A 58 -3.31 7.98 -2.80
C VAL A 58 -3.69 7.16 -1.56
N GLY A 59 -3.26 5.90 -1.50
CA GLY A 59 -3.54 5.07 -0.33
C GLY A 59 -2.79 5.52 0.91
N GLU A 60 -1.54 5.94 0.77
CA GLU A 60 -0.75 6.46 1.90
C GLU A 60 -1.40 7.71 2.51
N GLU A 61 -1.85 8.66 1.69
CA GLU A 61 -2.57 9.85 2.17
C GLU A 61 -3.93 9.50 2.79
N ALA A 62 -4.63 8.49 2.27
CA ALA A 62 -5.88 8.00 2.86
C ALA A 62 -5.65 7.40 4.26
N VAL A 63 -4.63 6.55 4.43
CA VAL A 63 -4.25 5.99 5.72
C VAL A 63 -3.89 7.10 6.70
N LYS A 64 -3.01 8.02 6.29
CA LYS A 64 -2.65 9.20 7.10
C LYS A 64 -3.89 9.94 7.60
N THR A 65 -4.83 10.23 6.70
CA THR A 65 -6.07 10.95 7.04
C THR A 65 -6.89 10.21 8.12
N VAL A 66 -6.99 8.88 8.06
CA VAL A 66 -7.69 8.09 9.08
C VAL A 66 -7.01 8.21 10.44
N PHE A 67 -5.69 8.03 10.50
CA PHE A 67 -4.95 8.09 11.76
C PHE A 67 -4.93 9.49 12.38
N GLU A 68 -4.80 10.54 11.57
CA GLU A 68 -4.88 11.93 12.05
C GLU A 68 -6.27 12.27 12.61
N ARG A 69 -7.36 11.74 12.01
CA ARG A 69 -8.73 11.88 12.56
C ARG A 69 -8.90 11.19 13.90
N LEU A 70 -8.09 10.17 14.19
CA LEU A 70 -8.03 9.48 15.48
C LEU A 70 -6.99 10.13 16.43
N SER A 71 -6.58 11.36 16.13
CA SER A 71 -5.62 12.14 16.93
C SER A 71 -4.24 11.47 17.09
N GLN A 72 -3.84 10.64 16.14
CA GLN A 72 -2.50 10.05 16.11
C GLN A 72 -1.53 10.92 15.31
N GLN A 73 -0.29 11.02 15.77
CA GLN A 73 0.81 11.63 15.06
C GLN A 73 1.26 10.73 13.92
N VAL A 74 1.21 11.25 12.70
CA VAL A 74 1.65 10.55 11.49
C VAL A 74 2.76 11.32 10.80
N LYS A 75 3.86 10.65 10.48
CA LYS A 75 4.91 11.14 9.57
C LYS A 75 4.77 10.45 8.21
N GLY A 76 5.04 11.21 7.15
CA GLY A 76 4.84 10.79 5.77
C GLY A 76 3.49 11.27 5.18
N PRO A 77 3.13 10.81 3.97
CA PRO A 77 4.00 10.02 3.09
C PRO A 77 5.19 10.82 2.54
N ASP A 78 6.28 10.13 2.20
CA ASP A 78 7.44 10.78 1.59
C ASP A 78 7.24 10.97 0.07
N TYR A 79 7.43 12.19 -0.40
CA TYR A 79 7.33 12.56 -1.81
C TYR A 79 8.71 12.79 -2.46
N LYS A 80 9.80 12.50 -1.75
CA LYS A 80 11.16 12.59 -2.30
C LYS A 80 11.35 11.56 -3.40
N ILE A 81 11.96 12.02 -4.49
CA ILE A 81 12.33 11.18 -5.63
C ILE A 81 13.79 10.82 -5.48
N TYR A 82 14.04 9.55 -5.22
CA TYR A 82 15.39 9.04 -5.03
C TYR A 82 15.97 8.61 -6.38
N SER A 83 17.27 8.88 -6.56
CA SER A 83 18.04 8.21 -7.61
C SER A 83 18.15 6.71 -7.30
N ARG A 84 18.35 5.87 -8.33
CA ARG A 84 18.36 4.40 -8.24
C ARG A 84 19.23 3.85 -7.10
N ASN A 85 20.31 4.55 -6.77
CA ASN A 85 21.31 4.12 -5.76
C ASN A 85 21.05 4.68 -4.35
N GLN A 86 19.99 5.48 -4.16
CA GLN A 86 19.68 6.16 -2.89
C GLN A 86 18.35 5.73 -2.28
N LYS A 87 17.71 4.68 -2.82
CA LYS A 87 16.42 4.22 -2.31
C LYS A 87 16.61 3.60 -0.92
N SER A 88 16.37 4.40 0.12
CA SER A 88 16.16 3.91 1.47
C SER A 88 14.86 3.11 1.51
N TRP A 89 14.88 1.90 2.06
CA TRP A 89 13.70 1.06 2.29
C TRP A 89 12.84 1.57 3.45
N LEU A 90 12.56 2.88 3.48
CA LEU A 90 11.74 3.49 4.52
C LEU A 90 10.30 3.05 4.39
N ALA A 91 9.64 2.86 5.54
CA ALA A 91 8.21 2.63 5.60
C ALA A 91 7.44 3.78 4.94
N ASP A 92 6.27 3.48 4.39
CA ASP A 92 5.46 4.47 3.69
C ASP A 92 4.98 5.58 4.65
N LEU A 93 4.64 5.19 5.88
CA LEU A 93 4.25 6.05 6.98
C LEU A 93 4.92 5.62 8.29
N GLN A 94 4.97 6.54 9.25
CA GLN A 94 5.28 6.24 10.65
C GLN A 94 4.20 6.84 11.53
N VAL A 95 3.50 6.02 12.32
CA VAL A 95 2.42 6.44 13.22
C VAL A 95 2.90 6.24 14.66
N GLU A 96 2.89 7.30 15.47
CA GLU A 96 3.40 7.26 16.86
C GLU A 96 4.80 6.63 16.97
N GLY A 97 5.67 6.90 15.99
CA GLY A 97 7.03 6.34 15.95
C GLY A 97 7.13 4.89 15.44
N VAL A 98 6.01 4.24 15.10
CA VAL A 98 5.98 2.87 14.56
C VAL A 98 5.75 2.88 13.06
N ASP A 99 6.61 2.16 12.34
CA ASP A 99 6.58 2.04 10.89
C ASP A 99 5.34 1.28 10.41
N LEU A 100 4.71 1.81 9.35
CA LEU A 100 3.49 1.29 8.75
C LEU A 100 3.61 1.27 7.23
N ALA A 101 3.56 0.08 6.65
CA ALA A 101 3.44 -0.09 5.20
C ALA A 101 1.99 0.11 4.74
N VAL A 102 1.82 0.53 3.49
CA VAL A 102 0.50 0.70 2.87
C VAL A 102 0.45 -0.05 1.55
N LYS A 103 -0.62 -0.84 1.37
CA LYS A 103 -0.89 -1.52 0.09
C LYS A 103 -2.26 -1.10 -0.40
N THR A 104 -2.32 -0.66 -1.65
CA THR A 104 -3.55 -0.12 -2.25
C THR A 104 -3.95 -0.92 -3.48
N GLN A 105 -5.23 -1.23 -3.60
CA GLN A 105 -5.82 -1.80 -4.81
C GLN A 105 -6.93 -0.89 -5.31
N ARG A 106 -6.99 -0.67 -6.63
CA ARG A 106 -8.13 0.03 -7.25
C ARG A 106 -9.36 -0.87 -7.34
N ILE A 107 -10.55 -0.29 -7.22
CA ILE A 107 -11.82 -1.01 -7.29
C ILE A 107 -12.00 -1.76 -8.62
N GLU A 108 -11.54 -1.20 -9.74
CA GLU A 108 -11.62 -1.85 -11.06
C GLU A 108 -10.74 -3.10 -11.13
N SER A 109 -9.62 -3.11 -10.40
CA SER A 109 -8.76 -4.30 -10.26
C SER A 109 -9.41 -5.34 -9.34
N ALA A 110 -10.04 -4.87 -8.25
CA ALA A 110 -10.78 -5.73 -7.33
C ALA A 110 -11.95 -6.46 -8.03
N TYR A 111 -12.71 -5.78 -8.91
CA TYR A 111 -13.76 -6.43 -9.70
C TYR A 111 -13.24 -7.57 -10.58
N ARG A 112 -12.01 -7.46 -11.10
CA ARG A 112 -11.42 -8.46 -12.00
C ARG A 112 -10.79 -9.63 -11.27
N PHE A 113 -10.16 -9.37 -10.12
CA PHE A 113 -9.28 -10.35 -9.46
C PHE A 113 -9.66 -10.67 -8.01
N GLY A 114 -10.78 -10.10 -7.53
CA GLY A 114 -11.14 -10.07 -6.12
C GLY A 114 -10.36 -8.99 -5.37
N LEU A 115 -11.00 -8.42 -4.34
CA LEU A 115 -10.35 -7.45 -3.47
C LEU A 115 -9.19 -8.11 -2.71
N SER A 116 -7.99 -7.64 -2.99
CA SER A 116 -6.75 -8.25 -2.54
C SER A 116 -5.53 -7.35 -2.71
N TRP A 117 -4.48 -7.65 -1.94
CA TRP A 117 -3.23 -6.89 -1.94
C TRP A 117 -2.03 -7.80 -2.20
N VAL A 118 -1.19 -7.36 -3.13
CA VAL A 118 -0.11 -8.19 -3.68
C VAL A 118 1.23 -7.80 -3.05
N PHE A 119 1.97 -8.82 -2.63
CA PHE A 119 3.33 -8.73 -2.13
C PHE A 119 4.30 -9.38 -3.13
N GLN A 120 5.47 -8.78 -3.28
CA GLN A 120 6.57 -9.34 -4.06
C GLN A 120 7.23 -10.45 -3.25
N ALA A 121 7.29 -11.66 -3.81
CA ALA A 121 7.82 -12.84 -3.11
C ALA A 121 8.72 -13.70 -4.04
N GLY A 122 9.27 -13.09 -5.09
CA GLY A 122 10.18 -13.76 -6.01
C GLY A 122 11.62 -13.76 -5.48
N SER A 123 12.47 -14.60 -6.07
CA SER A 123 13.90 -14.68 -5.75
C SER A 123 14.66 -13.39 -6.09
N GLU A 124 14.31 -12.73 -7.19
CA GLU A 124 14.96 -11.49 -7.65
C GLU A 124 14.40 -10.24 -6.96
N ARG A 125 13.10 -10.28 -6.61
CA ARG A 125 12.40 -9.17 -5.97
C ARG A 125 11.45 -9.69 -4.90
N CYS A 126 11.78 -9.38 -3.66
CA CYS A 126 11.02 -9.73 -2.48
C CYS A 126 10.76 -8.48 -1.64
N ASP A 127 9.52 -8.32 -1.17
CA ASP A 127 9.17 -7.25 -0.23
C ASP A 127 9.77 -7.61 1.14
N PRO A 128 10.70 -6.82 1.71
CA PRO A 128 11.39 -7.15 2.97
C PRO A 128 10.46 -7.32 4.16
N ILE A 129 9.25 -6.76 4.08
CA ILE A 129 8.22 -6.89 5.12
C ILE A 129 7.77 -8.35 5.30
N LEU A 130 7.87 -9.19 4.26
CA LEU A 130 7.46 -10.60 4.33
C LEU A 130 8.30 -11.43 5.32
N SER A 131 9.52 -10.98 5.66
CA SER A 131 10.37 -11.61 6.67
C SER A 131 10.27 -10.95 8.06
N GLN A 132 9.35 -9.99 8.24
CA GLN A 132 9.20 -9.21 9.47
C GLN A 132 7.81 -9.47 10.08
N PRO A 133 7.65 -10.54 10.88
CA PRO A 133 6.35 -10.96 11.39
C PRO A 133 5.62 -9.88 12.21
N GLU A 134 6.36 -9.02 12.90
CA GLU A 134 5.83 -7.94 13.72
C GLU A 134 5.55 -6.63 12.96
N ALA A 135 5.99 -6.53 11.70
CA ALA A 135 5.81 -5.33 10.90
C ALA A 135 4.34 -5.08 10.61
N TRP A 136 3.94 -3.81 10.58
CA TRP A 136 2.56 -3.40 10.38
C TRP A 136 2.28 -3.02 8.93
N VAL A 137 1.10 -3.38 8.45
CA VAL A 137 0.58 -3.00 7.13
C VAL A 137 -0.88 -2.57 7.23
N CYS A 138 -1.22 -1.51 6.51
CA CYS A 138 -2.59 -1.10 6.23
C CYS A 138 -2.95 -1.41 4.78
N PHE A 139 -4.20 -1.83 4.60
CA PHE A 139 -4.75 -2.16 3.29
C PHE A 139 -5.78 -1.11 2.86
N VAL A 140 -5.76 -0.73 1.59
CA VAL A 140 -6.65 0.30 1.05
C VAL A 140 -7.30 -0.18 -0.25
N MET A 141 -8.60 0.03 -0.36
CA MET A 141 -9.32 0.00 -1.63
C MET A 141 -9.54 1.44 -2.11
N PHE A 142 -9.20 1.74 -3.37
CA PHE A 142 -9.40 3.06 -3.96
C PHE A 142 -10.42 3.03 -5.09
N ASP A 143 -11.50 3.81 -4.94
CA ASP A 143 -12.44 4.14 -6.00
C ASP A 143 -12.05 5.49 -6.60
N GLN A 144 -11.43 5.45 -7.78
CA GLN A 144 -10.95 6.66 -8.45
C GLN A 144 -12.10 7.51 -9.00
N THR A 145 -13.21 6.90 -9.42
CA THR A 145 -14.39 7.60 -9.95
C THR A 145 -15.03 8.45 -8.86
N GLN A 146 -15.12 7.91 -7.64
CA GLN A 146 -15.68 8.62 -6.49
C GLN A 146 -14.64 9.40 -5.70
N SER A 147 -13.34 9.27 -6.03
CA SER A 147 -12.24 9.86 -5.23
C SER A 147 -12.29 9.45 -3.75
N CYS A 148 -12.70 8.20 -3.49
CA CYS A 148 -12.93 7.67 -2.15
C CYS A 148 -12.05 6.45 -1.89
N CYS A 149 -11.52 6.35 -0.67
CA CYS A 149 -10.74 5.21 -0.21
C CYS A 149 -11.46 4.51 0.95
N THR A 150 -11.45 3.17 0.93
CA THR A 150 -11.79 2.35 2.09
C THR A 150 -10.50 1.84 2.71
N VAL A 151 -10.20 2.30 3.92
CA VAL A 151 -9.00 1.95 4.68
C VAL A 151 -9.35 0.85 5.67
N TYR A 152 -8.69 -0.30 5.55
CA TYR A 152 -8.85 -1.42 6.47
C TYR A 152 -7.96 -1.23 7.71
N PRO A 153 -8.32 -1.86 8.85
CA PRO A 153 -7.50 -1.86 10.05
C PRO A 153 -6.03 -2.23 9.76
N PRO A 154 -5.08 -1.77 10.57
CA PRO A 154 -3.70 -2.22 10.49
C PRO A 154 -3.58 -3.65 11.01
N TYR A 155 -2.76 -4.45 10.33
CA TYR A 155 -2.44 -5.83 10.68
C TYR A 155 -0.93 -6.01 10.78
N GLN A 156 -0.48 -6.90 11.66
CA GLN A 156 0.88 -7.40 11.62
C GLN A 156 1.00 -8.50 10.57
N ILE A 157 2.17 -8.63 9.93
CA ILE A 157 2.40 -9.64 8.89
C ILE A 157 2.10 -11.06 9.37
N LYS A 158 2.45 -11.40 10.61
CA LYS A 158 2.18 -12.72 11.20
C LYS A 158 0.70 -13.08 11.32
N GLU A 159 -0.19 -12.10 11.28
CA GLU A 159 -1.64 -12.29 11.40
C GLU A 159 -2.29 -12.59 10.05
N LEU A 160 -1.54 -12.41 8.95
CA LEU A 160 -2.09 -12.48 7.60
C LEU A 160 -1.95 -13.88 7.01
N GLN A 161 -3.03 -14.35 6.40
CA GLN A 161 -2.98 -15.49 5.50
C GLN A 161 -2.53 -15.04 4.11
N PHE A 162 -1.42 -15.60 3.63
CA PHE A 162 -0.92 -15.37 2.27
C PHE A 162 -1.31 -16.52 1.35
N ASP A 163 -2.07 -16.21 0.32
CA ASP A 163 -2.52 -17.14 -0.70
C ASP A 163 -1.80 -16.90 -2.05
N ALA A 164 -1.97 -17.84 -2.97
CA ALA A 164 -1.48 -17.71 -4.33
C ALA A 164 -2.33 -16.71 -5.14
N PRO A 165 -1.73 -15.91 -6.05
CA PRO A 165 -2.47 -15.04 -6.95
C PRO A 165 -3.37 -15.85 -7.90
N ARG A 166 -4.49 -15.23 -8.31
CA ARG A 166 -5.43 -15.81 -9.30
C ARG A 166 -4.74 -16.07 -10.64
N LEU A 167 -3.83 -15.19 -11.05
CA LEU A 167 -3.08 -15.34 -12.30
C LEU A 167 -1.95 -16.36 -12.11
N ALA A 168 -2.04 -17.49 -12.82
CA ALA A 168 -1.13 -18.62 -12.65
C ALA A 168 0.36 -18.26 -12.82
N HIS A 169 0.68 -17.41 -13.80
CA HIS A 169 2.06 -16.98 -14.07
C HIS A 169 2.68 -16.13 -12.94
N LEU A 170 1.89 -15.63 -11.99
CA LEU A 170 2.38 -14.85 -10.85
C LEU A 170 2.67 -15.69 -9.60
N ARG A 171 2.26 -16.98 -9.58
CA ARG A 171 2.28 -17.80 -8.35
C ARG A 171 3.67 -18.03 -7.76
N ASN A 172 4.71 -17.96 -8.58
CA ASN A 172 6.10 -18.16 -8.14
C ASN A 172 6.80 -16.86 -7.71
N SER A 173 6.18 -15.70 -7.94
CA SER A 173 6.82 -14.40 -7.69
C SER A 173 5.99 -13.45 -6.84
N LYS A 174 4.73 -13.81 -6.53
CA LYS A 174 3.81 -12.99 -5.74
C LYS A 174 3.09 -13.81 -4.70
N ARG A 175 2.78 -13.17 -3.57
CA ARG A 175 1.82 -13.64 -2.58
C ARG A 175 0.71 -12.62 -2.43
N VAL A 176 -0.48 -13.07 -2.06
CA VAL A 176 -1.68 -12.24 -2.03
C VAL A 176 -2.40 -12.38 -0.70
N VAL A 177 -2.86 -11.26 -0.16
CA VAL A 177 -3.81 -11.24 0.96
C VAL A 177 -5.17 -10.88 0.39
N TYR A 178 -6.15 -11.77 0.51
CA TYR A 178 -7.53 -11.53 0.10
C TYR A 178 -8.33 -10.88 1.22
N ALA A 179 -9.19 -9.92 0.89
CA ALA A 179 -9.99 -9.21 1.88
C ALA A 179 -10.91 -10.14 2.69
N GLU A 180 -11.46 -11.19 2.05
CA GLU A 180 -12.30 -12.21 2.72
C GLU A 180 -11.54 -13.07 3.74
N ARG A 181 -10.19 -13.02 3.73
CA ARG A 181 -9.30 -13.74 4.65
C ARG A 181 -8.70 -12.83 5.72
N LEU A 182 -9.05 -11.54 5.73
CA LEU A 182 -8.56 -10.64 6.77
C LEU A 182 -9.09 -11.09 8.14
N PRO A 183 -8.23 -11.15 9.17
CA PRO A 183 -8.66 -11.48 10.52
C PRO A 183 -9.72 -10.50 11.03
N ILE A 184 -10.68 -11.00 11.81
CA ILE A 184 -11.56 -10.13 12.58
C ILE A 184 -10.73 -9.47 13.67
N VAL A 185 -10.69 -8.15 13.66
CA VAL A 185 -9.95 -7.37 14.64
C VAL A 185 -10.87 -6.99 15.78
N GLY A 186 -10.55 -7.39 17.01
CA GLY A 186 -11.13 -6.79 18.21
C GLY A 186 -10.45 -5.45 18.51
N LEU A 187 -11.17 -4.51 19.13
CA LEU A 187 -10.47 -3.40 19.78
C LEU A 187 -9.56 -3.97 20.87
N PRO A 188 -8.34 -3.44 21.06
CA PRO A 188 -7.61 -3.74 22.28
C PRO A 188 -8.52 -3.36 23.45
N ILE A 189 -8.85 -4.34 24.28
CA ILE A 189 -9.42 -4.08 25.59
C ILE A 189 -8.38 -3.22 26.28
N ASN A 190 -8.69 -1.94 26.53
CA ASN A 190 -7.81 -1.14 27.38
C ASN A 190 -7.66 -1.92 28.69
N PRO A 191 -6.45 -2.27 29.12
CA PRO A 191 -6.26 -2.62 30.52
C PRO A 191 -6.43 -1.31 31.31
N THR A 192 -7.67 -0.87 31.51
CA THR A 192 -7.99 0.17 32.47
C THR A 192 -7.99 -0.45 33.85
N SER A 193 -6.93 -0.24 34.62
CA SER A 193 -6.91 0.52 35.89
C SER A 193 -5.54 0.40 36.56
#